data_AF-A0A9D3XKF3-F1
#
_entry.id   AF-A0A9D3XKF3-F1
#
_cell.length_a   1.000
_cell.length_b   1.000
_cell.length_c   1.000
_cell.angle_alpha   90.00
_cell.angle_beta   90.00
_cell.angle_gamma   90.00
#
_symmetry.space_group_name_H-M   'P 1'
#
loop_
_entity.id
_entity.type
_entity.pdbx_description
1 polymer ?
#
loop_
_entity_poly.entity_id
_entity_poly.type
_entity_poly.pdbx_seq_one_letter_code
_entity_poly.pdbx_strand_id
1 'polypeptide(L)'
;MSMSIFSETEILLDLSSASAVPVPFNMPSRILFFHLLIWESLCTGAEAVLKAKLSTVRHAKHKATIFRISNCHALLAKYDFNNYAKLPEFPDDLLQDKQQHFQALVEEDCQTMKLSFQAAVDAADTSSRSVAISVIMCQQSWLQFSSLPSQSSTSLSTRTMCSRQRRMSPSTP
;
A
#
# COMPACT_ATOMS: atom_id res chain seq x y z
N MET A 1 22.55 14.18 -17.08
CA MET A 1 21.17 13.70 -17.30
C MET A 1 20.33 14.26 -16.17
N SER A 2 19.81 15.47 -16.36
CA SER A 2 19.20 16.28 -15.30
C SER A 2 17.71 15.99 -15.20
N MET A 3 17.23 15.60 -14.02
CA MET A 3 15.82 15.46 -13.72
C MET A 3 15.24 16.86 -13.39
N SER A 4 14.41 17.39 -14.29
CA SER A 4 13.56 18.54 -13.97
C SER A 4 12.47 18.12 -12.97
N ILE A 5 12.41 18.86 -11.86
CA ILE A 5 11.32 18.82 -10.90
C ILE A 5 10.19 19.71 -11.45
N PHE A 6 9.02 19.13 -11.63
CA PHE A 6 7.80 19.81 -12.07
C PHE A 6 7.21 20.56 -10.88
N SER A 7 7.13 21.89 -10.94
CA SER A 7 6.49 22.75 -9.94
C SER A 7 4.96 22.62 -10.01
N GLU A 8 4.34 22.08 -8.96
CA GLU A 8 2.90 22.16 -8.69
C GLU A 8 2.57 23.50 -8.02
N THR A 9 2.45 24.59 -8.78
CA THR A 9 1.90 25.86 -8.24
C THR A 9 1.21 26.70 -9.30
N GLU A 10 0.23 26.20 -10.07
CA GLU A 10 -0.65 27.07 -10.88
C GLU A 10 -1.96 26.38 -11.30
N ILE A 11 -2.87 26.10 -10.36
CA ILE A 11 -4.30 25.93 -10.70
C ILE A 11 -5.17 26.37 -9.52
N LEU A 12 -5.31 27.67 -9.25
CA LEU A 12 -6.47 28.17 -8.47
C LEU A 12 -6.69 29.70 -8.50
N LEU A 13 -6.79 30.32 -9.68
CA LEU A 13 -7.34 31.67 -9.79
C LEU A 13 -8.14 31.82 -11.08
N ASP A 14 -9.35 31.24 -11.16
CA ASP A 14 -10.34 31.73 -12.13
C ASP A 14 -11.80 31.35 -11.81
N LEU A 15 -12.24 31.56 -10.57
CA LEU A 15 -13.66 31.43 -10.18
C LEU A 15 -14.14 32.63 -9.36
N SER A 16 -13.76 33.84 -9.74
CA SER A 16 -14.27 35.08 -9.12
C SER A 16 -14.81 36.06 -10.16
N SER A 17 -15.82 35.61 -10.90
CA SER A 17 -16.70 36.49 -11.68
C SER A 17 -18.07 35.82 -11.89
N ALA A 18 -18.70 35.42 -10.78
CA ALA A 18 -20.12 35.09 -10.77
C ALA A 18 -20.90 36.34 -10.37
N SER A 19 -21.64 36.88 -11.34
CA SER A 19 -22.59 37.98 -11.21
C SER A 19 -23.46 37.84 -9.95
N ALA A 20 -23.34 38.81 -9.05
CA ALA A 20 -24.17 38.94 -7.86
C ALA A 20 -25.60 39.33 -8.26
N VAL A 21 -26.48 38.34 -8.38
CA VAL A 21 -27.93 38.56 -8.39
C VAL A 21 -28.37 38.73 -6.93
N PRO A 22 -28.87 39.89 -6.50
CA PRO A 22 -29.32 40.10 -5.14
C PRO A 22 -30.65 39.38 -4.93
N VAL A 23 -30.61 38.24 -4.23
CA VAL A 23 -31.84 37.55 -3.80
C VAL A 23 -32.26 38.12 -2.44
N PRO A 24 -33.47 38.72 -2.30
CA PRO A 24 -33.93 39.28 -1.05
C PRO A 24 -34.43 38.17 -0.12
N PHE A 25 -33.53 37.58 0.66
CA PHE A 25 -33.91 36.62 1.71
C PHE A 25 -34.20 37.36 3.02
N ASN A 26 -35.46 37.77 3.19
CA ASN A 26 -36.00 38.13 4.50
C ASN A 26 -36.40 36.85 5.25
N MET A 27 -35.40 36.15 5.81
CA MET A 27 -35.60 34.97 6.64
C MET A 27 -35.28 35.29 8.12
N PRO A 28 -36.06 34.76 9.09
CA PRO A 28 -35.80 34.98 10.51
C PRO A 28 -34.37 34.58 10.89
N SER A 29 -33.64 35.47 11.61
CA SER A 29 -32.23 35.29 11.97
C SER A 29 -31.91 33.97 12.68
N ARG A 30 -32.91 33.34 13.30
CA ARG A 30 -32.78 32.02 13.94
C ARG A 30 -32.58 30.88 12.94
N ILE A 31 -33.24 30.93 11.78
CA ILE A 31 -33.16 29.87 10.77
C ILE A 31 -31.79 29.87 10.08
N LEU A 32 -31.22 31.06 9.84
CA LEU A 32 -29.87 31.22 9.31
C LEU A 32 -28.80 30.65 10.26
N PHE A 33 -29.00 30.80 11.57
CA PHE A 33 -28.08 30.28 12.57
C PHE A 33 -28.06 28.74 12.61
N PHE A 34 -29.22 28.10 12.52
CA PHE A 34 -29.30 26.63 12.43
C PHE A 34 -28.70 26.08 11.13
N HIS A 35 -28.92 26.76 10.00
CA HIS A 35 -28.31 26.35 8.74
C HIS A 35 -26.78 26.49 8.75
N LEU A 36 -26.25 27.53 9.40
CA LEU A 36 -24.80 27.74 9.55
C LEU A 36 -24.15 26.66 10.42
N LEU A 37 -24.78 26.29 11.54
CA LEU A 37 -24.31 25.21 12.42
C LEU A 37 -24.33 23.83 11.74
N ILE A 38 -25.39 23.54 10.96
CA ILE A 38 -25.47 22.30 10.18
C ILE A 38 -24.37 22.27 9.11
N TRP A 39 -24.11 23.40 8.46
CA TRP A 39 -23.06 23.53 7.46
C TRP A 39 -21.65 23.36 8.06
N GLU A 40 -21.35 24.00 9.20
CA GLU A 40 -20.07 23.82 9.90
C GLU A 40 -19.87 22.37 10.38
N SER A 41 -20.92 21.73 10.89
CA SER A 41 -20.87 20.32 11.30
C SER A 41 -20.61 19.37 10.12
N LEU A 42 -21.26 19.60 8.98
CA LEU A 42 -21.05 18.85 7.74
C LEU A 42 -19.65 19.09 7.15
N CYS A 43 -19.17 20.34 7.14
CA CYS A 43 -17.82 20.69 6.67
C CYS A 43 -16.74 20.03 7.53
N THR A 44 -16.90 20.02 8.85
CA THR A 44 -15.94 19.39 9.77
C THR A 44 -15.87 17.87 9.58
N GLY A 45 -17.02 17.22 9.36
CA GLY A 45 -17.10 15.80 9.05
C GLY A 45 -16.45 15.44 7.70
N ALA A 46 -16.68 16.25 6.67
CA ALA A 46 -16.10 16.03 5.34
C ALA A 46 -14.56 16.17 5.35
N GLU A 47 -14.02 17.15 6.07
CA GLU A 47 -12.57 17.36 6.18
C GLU A 47 -11.87 16.19 6.89
N ALA A 48 -12.47 15.66 7.96
CA ALA A 48 -11.94 14.51 8.68
C ALA A 48 -11.89 13.25 7.80
N VAL A 49 -12.96 13.00 7.02
CA VAL A 49 -13.02 11.88 6.06
C VAL A 49 -11.99 12.05 4.94
N LEU A 50 -11.80 13.27 4.44
CA LEU A 50 -10.85 13.56 3.37
C LEU A 50 -9.39 13.43 3.85
N LYS A 51 -9.08 13.91 5.06
CA LYS A 51 -7.78 13.69 5.72
C LYS A 51 -7.49 12.21 5.97
N ALA A 52 -8.50 11.44 6.40
CA ALA A 52 -8.37 9.99 6.60
C ALA A 52 -8.16 9.21 5.29
N LYS A 53 -8.84 9.61 4.21
CA LYS A 53 -8.61 9.05 2.86
C LYS A 53 -7.23 9.43 2.32
N LEU A 54 -6.79 10.66 2.54
CA LEU A 54 -5.48 11.13 2.07
C LEU A 54 -4.31 10.49 2.85
N SER A 55 -4.48 10.18 4.14
CA SER A 55 -3.48 9.41 4.90
C SER A 55 -3.41 7.95 4.41
N THR A 56 -4.55 7.30 4.15
CA THR A 56 -4.57 5.93 3.59
C THR A 56 -3.94 5.86 2.20
N VAL A 57 -4.21 6.83 1.31
CA VAL A 57 -3.56 6.91 -0.02
C VAL A 57 -2.05 7.10 0.10
N ARG A 58 -1.58 7.97 1.02
CA ARG A 58 -0.14 8.15 1.27
C ARG A 58 0.51 6.86 1.79
N HIS A 59 -0.14 6.15 2.71
CA HIS A 59 0.37 4.88 3.22
C HIS A 59 0.41 3.79 2.14
N ALA A 60 -0.60 3.70 1.26
CA ALA A 60 -0.59 2.75 0.15
C ALA A 60 0.54 3.03 -0.84
N LYS A 61 0.75 4.31 -1.20
CA LYS A 61 1.84 4.73 -2.09
C LYS A 61 3.21 4.44 -1.47
N HIS A 62 3.38 4.72 -0.17
CA HIS A 62 4.63 4.44 0.54
C HIS A 62 4.95 2.94 0.59
N LYS A 63 3.97 2.09 0.90
CA LYS A 63 4.14 0.62 0.92
C LYS A 63 4.51 0.06 -0.47
N ALA A 64 3.88 0.55 -1.53
CA ALA A 64 4.21 0.15 -2.90
C ALA A 64 5.65 0.55 -3.30
N THR A 65 6.09 1.75 -2.90
CA THR A 65 7.48 2.19 -3.13
C THR A 65 8.47 1.32 -2.37
N ILE A 66 8.22 1.01 -1.09
CA ILE A 66 9.09 0.12 -0.30
C ILE A 66 9.20 -1.24 -0.97
N PHE A 67 8.09 -1.84 -1.39
CA PHE A 67 8.10 -3.14 -2.08
C PHE A 67 8.98 -3.13 -3.34
N ARG A 68 8.88 -2.08 -4.16
CA ARG A 68 9.72 -1.94 -5.36
C ARG A 68 11.21 -1.81 -5.01
N ILE A 69 11.55 -1.00 -4.00
CA ILE A 69 12.93 -0.84 -3.53
C ILE A 69 13.48 -2.17 -3.02
N SER A 70 12.72 -2.89 -2.19
CA SER A 70 13.10 -4.21 -1.69
C SER A 70 13.31 -5.22 -2.82
N ASN A 71 12.45 -5.22 -3.85
CA ASN A 71 12.61 -6.09 -5.01
C ASN A 71 13.88 -5.76 -5.82
N CYS A 72 14.15 -4.47 -6.06
CA CYS A 72 15.40 -4.04 -6.70
C CYS A 72 16.63 -4.47 -5.90
N HIS A 73 16.62 -4.30 -4.57
CA HIS A 73 17.71 -4.77 -3.71
C HIS A 73 17.88 -6.30 -3.76
N ALA A 74 16.80 -7.07 -3.77
CA ALA A 74 16.89 -8.53 -3.90
C ALA A 74 17.50 -8.95 -5.25
N LEU A 75 17.17 -8.26 -6.34
CA LEU A 75 17.76 -8.51 -7.66
C LEU A 75 19.26 -8.15 -7.71
N LEU A 76 19.65 -7.02 -7.12
CA LEU A 76 21.05 -6.61 -6.99
C LEU A 76 21.84 -7.61 -6.15
N ALA A 77 21.35 -7.97 -4.97
CA ALA A 77 22.00 -8.96 -4.11
C ALA A 77 22.16 -10.33 -4.80
N LYS A 78 21.18 -10.75 -5.60
CA LYS A 78 21.27 -11.97 -6.42
C LYS A 78 22.36 -11.85 -7.50
N TYR A 79 22.44 -10.70 -8.15
CA TYR A 79 23.48 -10.45 -9.16
C TYR A 79 24.88 -10.44 -8.55
N ASP A 80 25.03 -9.75 -7.42
CA ASP A 80 26.29 -9.71 -6.67
C ASP A 80 26.67 -11.12 -6.23
N PHE A 81 25.77 -11.88 -5.59
CA PHE A 81 26.03 -13.27 -5.20
C PHE A 81 26.53 -14.13 -6.37
N ASN A 82 25.89 -14.02 -7.55
CA ASN A 82 26.31 -14.75 -8.74
C ASN A 82 27.68 -14.31 -9.29
N ASN A 83 28.06 -13.04 -9.09
CA ASN A 83 29.39 -12.56 -9.47
C ASN A 83 30.44 -13.02 -8.47
N TYR A 84 30.15 -12.98 -7.16
CA TYR A 84 31.05 -13.50 -6.13
C TYR A 84 31.28 -15.01 -6.28
N ALA A 85 30.29 -15.77 -6.75
CA ALA A 85 30.43 -17.18 -7.06
C ALA A 85 31.49 -17.49 -8.15
N LYS A 86 31.86 -16.49 -8.96
CA LYS A 86 32.90 -16.61 -10.00
C LYS A 86 34.28 -16.17 -9.53
N LEU A 87 34.38 -15.46 -8.39
CA LEU A 87 35.67 -15.03 -7.84
C LEU A 87 36.65 -16.18 -7.53
N PRO A 88 36.20 -17.39 -7.13
CA PRO A 88 37.08 -18.54 -6.96
C PRO A 88 37.76 -19.02 -8.24
N GLU A 89 37.37 -18.54 -9.42
CA GLU A 89 38.00 -18.87 -10.71
C GLU A 89 39.20 -17.96 -11.05
N PHE A 90 39.37 -16.84 -10.33
CA PHE A 90 40.48 -15.89 -10.52
C PHE A 90 41.80 -16.14 -9.74
N PRO A 91 41.89 -17.00 -8.70
CA PRO A 91 43.12 -17.10 -7.93
C PRO A 91 44.26 -17.72 -8.73
N ASP A 92 43.98 -18.48 -9.79
CA ASP A 92 45.01 -19.10 -10.64
C ASP A 92 45.93 -18.06 -11.32
N ASP A 93 45.46 -16.82 -11.48
CA ASP A 93 46.22 -15.69 -12.04
C ASP A 93 46.93 -14.82 -10.97
N LEU A 94 46.72 -15.09 -9.68
CA LEU A 94 47.26 -14.31 -8.57
C LEU A 94 48.57 -14.91 -8.02
N LEU A 95 49.51 -14.04 -7.62
CA LEU A 95 50.69 -14.42 -6.85
C LEU A 95 50.28 -15.17 -5.57
N GLN A 96 50.95 -16.29 -5.28
CA GLN A 96 50.63 -17.21 -4.18
C GLN A 96 50.49 -16.49 -2.81
N ASP A 97 51.34 -15.50 -2.56
CA ASP A 97 51.32 -14.69 -1.33
C ASP A 97 50.05 -13.83 -1.17
N LYS A 98 49.34 -13.53 -2.26
CA LYS A 98 48.11 -12.72 -2.26
C LYS A 98 46.83 -13.55 -2.31
N GLN A 99 46.91 -14.83 -2.67
CA GLN A 99 45.75 -15.71 -2.77
C GLN A 99 45.05 -15.89 -1.43
N GLN A 100 45.79 -16.11 -0.33
CA GLN A 100 45.20 -16.27 1.00
C GLN A 100 44.46 -15.01 1.47
N HIS A 101 45.06 -13.83 1.26
CA HIS A 101 44.42 -12.56 1.60
C HIS A 101 43.16 -12.31 0.77
N PHE A 102 43.20 -12.61 -0.52
CA PHE A 102 42.05 -12.48 -1.39
C PHE A 102 40.92 -13.44 -0.98
N GLN A 103 41.25 -14.70 -0.67
CA GLN A 103 40.27 -15.69 -0.25
C GLN A 103 39.59 -15.30 1.07
N ALA A 104 40.35 -14.81 2.04
CA ALA A 104 39.80 -14.31 3.30
C ALA A 104 38.84 -13.14 3.08
N LEU A 105 39.20 -12.19 2.19
CA LEU A 105 38.33 -11.05 1.84
C LEU A 105 37.03 -11.50 1.19
N VAL A 106 37.11 -12.42 0.21
CA VAL A 106 35.93 -12.96 -0.48
C VAL A 106 35.01 -13.70 0.50
N GLU A 107 35.57 -14.41 1.47
CA GLU A 107 34.78 -15.12 2.48
C GLU A 107 34.07 -14.15 3.45
N GLU A 108 34.75 -13.10 3.91
CA GLU A 108 34.18 -12.03 4.73
C GLU A 108 33.03 -11.30 4.02
N ASP A 109 33.25 -10.89 2.77
CA ASP A 109 32.26 -10.19 1.95
C ASP A 109 31.05 -11.10 1.64
N CYS A 110 31.29 -12.38 1.36
CA CYS A 110 30.23 -13.36 1.13
C CYS A 110 29.36 -13.55 2.37
N GLN A 111 29.95 -13.61 3.57
CA GLN A 111 29.21 -13.69 4.83
C GLN A 111 28.38 -12.42 5.08
N THR A 112 28.97 -11.25 4.87
CA THR A 112 28.28 -9.95 5.01
C THR A 112 27.10 -9.85 4.05
N MET A 113 27.29 -10.26 2.80
CA MET A 113 26.22 -10.27 1.80
C MET A 113 25.09 -11.24 2.15
N LYS A 114 25.42 -12.45 2.65
CA LYS A 114 24.41 -13.41 3.12
C LYS A 114 23.57 -12.84 4.25
N LEU A 115 24.19 -12.18 5.23
CA LEU A 115 23.49 -11.54 6.34
C LEU A 115 22.57 -10.41 5.85
N SER A 116 23.06 -9.55 4.97
CA SER A 116 22.28 -8.47 4.37
C SER A 116 21.09 -9.00 3.55
N PHE A 117 21.32 -10.05 2.74
CA PHE A 117 20.28 -10.70 1.95
C PHE A 117 19.21 -11.32 2.84
N GLN A 118 19.60 -12.02 3.91
CA GLN A 118 18.66 -12.59 4.87
C GLN A 118 17.80 -11.51 5.53
N ALA A 119 18.42 -10.41 6.00
CA ALA A 119 17.69 -9.29 6.58
C ALA A 119 16.70 -8.66 5.58
N ALA A 120 17.07 -8.56 4.31
CA ALA A 120 16.18 -8.07 3.25
C ALA A 120 14.98 -9.01 3.00
N VAL A 121 15.22 -10.33 2.99
CA VAL A 121 14.16 -11.36 2.87
C VAL A 121 13.19 -11.28 4.05
N ASP A 122 13.70 -11.19 5.28
CA ASP A 122 12.88 -11.10 6.49
C ASP A 122 12.04 -9.82 6.54
N ALA A 123 12.61 -8.69 6.08
CA ALA A 123 11.89 -7.43 5.95
C ALA A 123 10.77 -7.52 4.88
N ALA A 124 11.05 -8.18 3.76
CA ALA A 124 10.05 -8.40 2.70
C ALA A 124 8.91 -9.30 3.18
N ASP A 125 9.19 -10.39 3.89
CA ASP A 125 8.18 -11.26 4.49
C ASP A 125 7.30 -10.50 5.49
N THR A 126 7.93 -9.75 6.41
CA THR A 126 7.23 -8.93 7.41
C THR A 126 6.30 -7.92 6.75
N SER A 127 6.77 -7.25 5.69
CA SER A 127 5.96 -6.31 4.90
C SER A 127 4.78 -7.00 4.21
N SER A 128 5.02 -8.17 3.58
CA SER A 128 3.98 -8.97 2.94
C SER A 128 2.89 -9.40 3.92
N ARG A 129 3.28 -9.90 5.10
CA ARG A 129 2.35 -10.28 6.17
C ARG A 129 1.55 -9.08 6.68
N SER A 130 2.18 -7.93 6.87
CA SER A 130 1.49 -6.69 7.25
C SER A 130 0.42 -6.28 6.23
N VAL A 131 0.74 -6.37 4.93
CA VAL A 131 -0.22 -6.10 3.86
C VAL A 131 -1.37 -7.11 3.90
N ALA A 132 -1.09 -8.41 4.03
CA ALA A 132 -2.11 -9.46 4.11
C ALA A 132 -3.08 -9.23 5.29
N ILE A 133 -2.55 -8.91 6.48
CA ILE A 133 -3.37 -8.59 7.66
C ILE A 133 -4.28 -7.37 7.37
N SER A 134 -3.74 -6.31 6.77
CA SER A 134 -4.52 -5.12 6.46
C SER A 134 -5.66 -5.37 5.48
N VAL A 135 -5.46 -6.27 4.51
CA VAL A 135 -6.50 -6.68 3.55
C VAL A 135 -7.59 -7.48 4.26
N ILE A 136 -7.23 -8.43 5.13
CA ILE A 136 -8.20 -9.20 5.93
C ILE A 136 -9.02 -8.26 6.81
N MET A 137 -8.39 -7.32 7.51
CA MET A 137 -9.11 -6.34 8.34
C MET A 137 -10.08 -5.49 7.50
N CYS A 138 -9.63 -4.97 6.35
CA CYS A 138 -10.48 -4.20 5.44
C CYS A 138 -11.69 -5.02 4.96
N GLN A 139 -11.47 -6.29 4.60
CA GLN A 139 -12.53 -7.19 4.17
C GLN A 139 -13.54 -7.45 5.30
N GLN A 140 -13.09 -7.69 6.53
CA GLN A 140 -13.96 -7.88 7.68
C GLN A 140 -14.79 -6.62 7.99
N SER A 141 -14.17 -5.44 7.97
CA SER A 141 -14.90 -4.17 8.13
C SER A 141 -15.93 -4.00 7.02
N TRP A 142 -15.58 -4.25 5.76
CA TRP A 142 -16.52 -4.15 4.65
C TRP A 142 -17.69 -5.13 4.80
N LEU A 143 -17.43 -6.37 5.22
CA LEU A 143 -18.47 -7.35 5.48
C LEU A 143 -19.43 -6.90 6.60
N GLN A 144 -18.89 -6.35 7.70
CA GLN A 144 -19.71 -5.78 8.79
C GLN A 144 -20.57 -4.58 8.36
N PHE A 145 -20.07 -3.75 7.45
CA PHE A 145 -20.87 -2.67 6.86
C PHE A 145 -21.91 -3.20 5.87
N SER A 146 -21.59 -4.28 5.15
CA SER A 146 -22.48 -4.89 4.16
C SER A 146 -23.58 -5.75 4.76
N SER A 147 -23.47 -6.15 6.04
CA SER A 147 -24.57 -6.76 6.79
C SER A 147 -25.67 -5.73 7.01
N LEU A 148 -26.44 -5.49 5.95
CA LEU A 148 -27.75 -4.87 6.02
C LEU A 148 -28.54 -5.58 7.12
N PRO A 149 -29.17 -4.86 8.05
CA PRO A 149 -30.09 -5.48 8.99
C PRO A 149 -31.14 -6.19 8.14
N SER A 150 -31.18 -7.53 8.21
CA SER A 150 -32.20 -8.29 7.51
C SER A 150 -33.54 -7.83 8.06
N GLN A 151 -34.19 -6.93 7.33
CA GLN A 151 -35.47 -6.37 7.72
C GLN A 151 -36.41 -7.56 7.92
N SER A 152 -36.94 -7.62 9.13
CA SER A 152 -37.89 -8.59 9.66
C SER A 152 -38.66 -9.36 8.61
N SER A 153 -38.49 -10.68 8.66
CA SER A 153 -39.32 -11.71 8.06
C SER A 153 -40.80 -11.34 8.12
N THR A 154 -41.37 -10.86 7.01
CA THR A 154 -42.79 -11.08 6.77
C THR A 154 -42.85 -12.45 6.10
N SER A 155 -43.39 -13.41 6.84
CA SER A 155 -43.43 -14.83 6.52
C SER A 155 -44.03 -15.10 5.13
N LEU A 156 -43.21 -15.42 4.14
CA LEU A 156 -43.65 -16.23 3.02
C LEU A 156 -42.54 -17.21 2.61
N SER A 157 -42.74 -18.44 3.05
CA SER A 157 -41.89 -19.59 2.77
C SER A 157 -41.90 -19.88 1.27
N THR A 158 -40.82 -19.56 0.58
CA THR A 158 -40.45 -20.22 -0.68
C THR A 158 -39.00 -20.64 -0.62
N ARG A 159 -38.88 -21.92 -0.27
CA ARG A 159 -37.69 -22.76 -0.22
C ARG A 159 -37.04 -22.82 -1.61
N THR A 160 -35.87 -22.21 -1.79
CA THR A 160 -35.01 -22.49 -2.94
C THR A 160 -33.61 -22.82 -2.45
N MET A 161 -33.27 -24.11 -2.53
CA MET A 161 -31.97 -24.64 -2.16
C MET A 161 -30.90 -24.12 -3.13
N CYS A 162 -29.82 -23.53 -2.61
CA CYS A 162 -28.59 -23.34 -3.36
C CYS A 162 -27.52 -24.29 -2.82
N SER A 163 -27.58 -25.52 -3.28
CA SER A 163 -26.50 -26.50 -3.18
C SER A 163 -25.45 -26.17 -4.25
N ARG A 164 -24.28 -25.66 -3.85
CA ARG A 164 -23.09 -25.67 -4.72
C ARG A 164 -21.87 -26.19 -3.97
N GLN A 165 -21.96 -27.45 -3.57
CA GLN A 165 -20.84 -28.26 -3.11
C GLN A 165 -20.08 -28.79 -4.34
N ARG A 166 -19.00 -28.12 -4.77
CA ARG A 166 -18.01 -28.78 -5.66
C ARG A 166 -17.01 -29.53 -4.80
N ARG A 167 -17.31 -30.80 -4.56
CA ARG A 167 -16.35 -31.80 -4.10
C ARG A 167 -15.59 -32.28 -5.34
N MET A 168 -14.36 -31.82 -5.54
CA MET A 168 -13.44 -32.44 -6.51
C MET A 168 -12.59 -33.43 -5.72
N SER A 169 -12.90 -34.71 -5.86
CA SER A 169 -12.05 -35.79 -5.36
C SER A 169 -10.88 -35.99 -6.34
N PRO A 170 -9.67 -36.28 -5.84
CA PRO A 170 -8.54 -36.65 -6.68
C PRO A 170 -8.68 -38.10 -7.16
N SER A 171 -8.41 -38.33 -8.43
CA SER A 171 -8.17 -39.66 -8.99
C SER A 171 -6.68 -40.00 -8.89
N THR A 172 -6.35 -41.02 -8.11
CA THR A 172 -5.12 -41.82 -8.17
C THR A 172 -5.40 -43.11 -8.98
N PRO A 173 -4.39 -43.92 -9.36
CA PRO A 173 -2.95 -43.85 -9.09
C PRO A 173 -2.08 -43.41 -10.28
#